data_AF-A0A0C1EB39-F1
#
_entry.id   AF-A0A0C1EB39-F1
#
_cell.length_a   1.000
_cell.length_b   1.000
_cell.length_c   1.000
_cell.angle_alpha   90.00
_cell.angle_beta   90.00
_cell.angle_gamma   90.00
#
_symmetry.space_group_name_H-M   'P 1'
#
loop_
_entity.id
_entity.type
_entity.pdbx_description
1 polymer ?
#
loop_
_entity_poly.entity_id
_entity_poly.type
_entity_poly.pdbx_seq_one_letter_code
_entity_poly.pdbx_strand_id
1 'polypeptide(L)'
;MLPDGKGDYFHMLSMIKHLHKKFPERHIHLIANSPTVHEGLLPAPKIDRCSYQISYQAEPFQEETLQKIQKAALWISGPISIPWELNNLATVEKQKGINIHEYDEDPSTPGHAGSYNQWKNSVVMGLGTESHGIFTCNPKVFTWEMLENTQLKMLLFGNAQPSQEEIETYLSLSDLFFCYMSTLNKAVKFILDAVAFTKLQEKQKSIDICFPCKGHLHNIANFLGNEKANLVRQNVGCIKVIAYKGDQIKETSIPIKDNGLQIRIIDVGALTNKDFKILTQLSAPLIGCTGDNSLATALSYGKIPFYETNPHKARLAANLLRLVEEKLGEDSELYEYLSTKFNAFNAFAQFPEFSSKIIEEAKELGCYIRENRSFNSTIQGIANYHLYRLQYPHFAARIDEIRNQFVREEMTLDEAQEQVKKLVEDKANELK
;
A
#
# COMPACT_ATOMS: atom_id res chain seq x y z
N MET A 1 -11.07 15.00 7.11
CA MET A 1 -10.20 14.30 6.16
C MET A 1 -8.97 13.82 6.93
N LEU A 2 -8.61 12.54 6.88
CA LEU A 2 -7.24 12.17 7.22
C LEU A 2 -6.36 12.89 6.18
N PRO A 3 -5.39 13.71 6.58
CA PRO A 3 -4.49 14.25 5.58
C PRO A 3 -3.67 13.08 5.04
N ASP A 4 -3.72 12.91 3.72
CA ASP A 4 -2.97 11.89 2.99
C ASP A 4 -1.45 12.01 3.29
N GLY A 5 -0.67 10.95 3.07
CA GLY A 5 0.80 10.98 3.19
C GLY A 5 1.42 10.55 4.54
N LYS A 6 0.67 10.56 5.66
CA LYS A 6 1.22 10.06 6.95
C LYS A 6 1.57 8.57 6.89
N GLY A 7 0.76 7.77 6.21
CA GLY A 7 1.00 6.34 6.01
C GLY A 7 2.28 6.08 5.20
N ASP A 8 2.51 6.88 4.17
CA ASP A 8 3.68 6.78 3.29
C ASP A 8 4.96 7.16 4.02
N TYR A 9 4.91 8.15 4.93
CA TYR A 9 6.03 8.45 5.82
C TYR A 9 6.41 7.25 6.72
N PHE A 10 5.43 6.56 7.33
CA PHE A 10 5.72 5.35 8.12
C PHE A 10 6.23 4.18 7.28
N HIS A 11 5.81 4.14 6.02
CA HIS A 11 6.33 3.19 5.04
C HIS A 11 7.81 3.46 4.76
N MET A 12 8.19 4.72 4.49
CA MET A 12 9.59 5.14 4.34
C MET A 12 10.41 4.84 5.60
N LEU A 13 9.89 5.11 6.80
CA LEU A 13 10.56 4.75 8.05
C LEU A 13 10.82 3.24 8.18
N SER A 14 9.87 2.41 7.73
CA SER A 14 10.04 0.95 7.73
C SER A 14 11.11 0.51 6.72
N MET A 15 11.14 1.15 5.55
CA MET A 15 12.17 0.94 4.54
C MET A 15 13.56 1.32 5.04
N ILE A 16 13.73 2.48 5.69
CA ILE A 16 15.03 2.92 6.22
C ILE A 16 15.55 1.95 7.27
N LYS A 17 14.68 1.45 8.16
CA LYS A 17 15.10 0.42 9.15
C LYS A 17 15.65 -0.82 8.45
N HIS A 18 15.03 -1.23 7.35
CA HIS A 18 15.45 -2.40 6.59
C HIS A 18 16.75 -2.14 5.82
N LEU A 19 16.88 -0.97 5.18
CA LEU A 19 18.11 -0.51 4.53
C LEU A 19 19.27 -0.45 5.50
N HIS A 20 19.10 0.17 6.67
CA HIS A 20 20.15 0.28 7.68
C HIS A 20 20.57 -1.10 8.20
N LYS A 21 19.63 -2.04 8.38
CA LYS A 21 19.97 -3.42 8.74
C LYS A 21 20.83 -4.12 7.68
N LYS A 22 20.61 -3.81 6.40
CA LYS A 22 21.33 -4.41 5.27
C LYS A 22 22.65 -3.71 4.95
N PHE A 23 22.75 -2.43 5.29
CA PHE A 23 23.89 -1.55 5.00
C PHE A 23 24.26 -0.72 6.24
N PRO A 24 24.66 -1.37 7.35
CA PRO A 24 24.89 -0.68 8.63
C PRO A 24 26.03 0.35 8.58
N GLU A 25 26.96 0.18 7.64
CA GLU A 25 28.10 1.07 7.43
C GLU A 25 27.72 2.34 6.66
N ARG A 26 26.61 2.33 5.91
CA ARG A 26 26.20 3.43 5.02
C ARG A 26 25.38 4.47 5.76
N HIS A 27 25.62 5.72 5.40
CA HIS A 27 24.81 6.84 5.89
C HIS A 27 23.56 6.98 5.03
N ILE A 28 22.38 7.00 5.67
CA ILE A 28 21.09 7.16 4.99
C ILE A 28 20.57 8.58 5.20
N HIS A 29 20.08 9.20 4.12
CA HIS A 29 19.43 10.49 4.15
C HIS A 29 17.95 10.31 3.80
N LEU A 30 17.05 10.50 4.77
CA LEU A 30 15.61 10.58 4.51
C LEU A 30 15.24 12.02 4.16
N ILE A 31 14.70 12.22 2.97
CA ILE A 31 14.12 13.49 2.55
C ILE A 31 12.63 13.25 2.32
N ALA A 32 11.79 13.96 3.06
CA ALA A 32 10.33 13.87 2.94
C ALA A 32 9.72 15.25 2.68
N ASN A 33 8.70 15.29 1.83
CA ASN A 33 7.80 16.43 1.74
C ASN A 33 6.45 16.01 2.32
N SER A 34 5.86 16.84 3.17
CA SER A 34 4.63 16.52 3.88
C SER A 34 3.72 17.74 4.00
N PRO A 35 2.39 17.56 3.91
CA PRO A 35 1.43 18.59 4.29
C PRO A 35 1.70 19.17 5.68
N THR A 36 1.50 20.48 5.85
CA THR A 36 1.70 21.22 7.12
C THR A 36 0.87 20.68 8.27
N VAL A 37 -0.30 20.10 7.99
CA VAL A 37 -1.16 19.45 8.99
C VAL A 37 -0.50 18.24 9.68
N HIS A 38 0.61 17.72 9.16
CA HIS A 38 1.41 16.67 9.81
C HIS A 38 2.62 17.21 10.58
N GLU A 39 2.84 18.53 10.61
CA GLU A 39 3.91 19.14 11.38
C GLU A 39 3.80 18.77 12.86
N GLY A 40 4.91 18.31 13.45
CA GLY A 40 4.95 17.77 14.81
C GLY A 40 4.33 16.38 15.01
N LEU A 41 3.69 15.80 13.98
CA LEU A 41 3.08 14.46 14.04
C LEU A 41 3.97 13.36 13.43
N LEU A 42 4.98 13.72 12.65
CA LEU A 42 5.91 12.80 12.00
C LEU A 42 7.15 12.59 12.88
N PRO A 43 7.39 11.39 13.42
CA PRO A 43 8.53 11.15 14.29
C PRO A 43 9.83 11.10 13.49
N ALA A 44 10.91 11.63 14.06
CA ALA A 44 12.25 11.43 13.54
C ALA A 44 12.62 9.94 13.49
N PRO A 45 13.35 9.47 12.45
CA PRO A 45 13.93 8.13 12.44
C PRO A 45 14.91 7.98 13.62
N LYS A 46 14.68 6.98 14.47
CA LYS A 46 15.58 6.60 15.56
C LYS A 46 16.54 5.50 15.09
N ILE A 47 17.42 5.85 14.16
CA ILE A 47 18.32 4.90 13.48
C ILE A 47 19.71 5.54 13.45
N ASP A 48 20.73 4.79 13.85
CA ASP A 48 22.11 5.27 13.80
C ASP A 48 22.52 5.57 12.34
N ARG A 49 23.36 6.58 12.12
CA ARG A 49 23.81 7.00 10.77
C ARG A 49 22.66 7.30 9.80
N CYS A 50 21.51 7.73 10.32
CA CYS A 50 20.41 8.25 9.53
C CYS A 50 20.22 9.73 9.83
N SER A 51 20.40 10.57 8.82
CA SER A 51 19.91 11.95 8.88
C SER A 51 18.53 12.04 8.23
N TYR A 52 17.74 13.03 8.63
CA TYR A 52 16.42 13.23 8.09
C TYR A 52 16.12 14.70 7.90
N GLN A 53 15.30 15.00 6.91
CA GLN A 53 14.77 16.32 6.63
C GLN A 53 13.32 16.17 6.19
N ILE A 54 12.44 16.99 6.76
CA ILE A 54 11.04 17.07 6.36
C ILE A 54 10.75 18.52 5.98
N SER A 55 10.31 18.73 4.75
CA SER A 55 9.77 20.01 4.30
C SER A 55 8.26 20.01 4.47
N TYR A 56 7.72 21.05 5.09
CA TYR A 56 6.29 21.23 5.33
C TYR A 56 5.75 22.40 4.52
N GLN A 57 5.81 22.28 3.18
CA GLN A 57 5.22 23.17 2.17
C GLN A 57 5.76 22.74 0.79
N ALA A 58 5.09 23.14 -0.29
CA ALA A 58 5.60 23.02 -1.66
C ALA A 58 6.79 23.96 -1.97
N GLU A 59 7.62 24.23 -0.97
CA GLU A 59 8.84 25.02 -1.12
C GLU A 59 9.92 24.17 -1.78
N PRO A 60 10.80 24.80 -2.59
CA PRO A 60 11.98 24.13 -3.12
C PRO A 60 12.84 23.55 -1.99
N PHE A 61 13.49 22.42 -2.26
CA PHE A 61 14.53 21.92 -1.35
C PHE A 61 15.64 22.97 -1.17
N GLN A 62 16.10 23.11 0.07
CA GLN A 62 17.25 23.96 0.39
C GLN A 62 18.49 23.49 -0.39
N GLU A 63 19.41 24.39 -0.75
CA GLU A 63 20.60 24.06 -1.56
C GLU A 63 21.45 22.95 -0.92
N GLU A 64 21.54 22.90 0.42
CA GLU A 64 22.22 21.83 1.13
C GLU A 64 21.60 20.44 0.85
N THR A 65 20.27 20.37 0.81
CA THR A 65 19.52 19.16 0.45
C THR A 65 19.78 18.76 -0.99
N LEU A 66 19.76 19.73 -1.91
CA LEU A 66 20.07 19.47 -3.33
C LEU A 66 21.49 18.93 -3.50
N GLN A 67 22.47 19.47 -2.78
CA GLN A 67 23.84 18.96 -2.80
C GLN A 67 23.93 17.54 -2.23
N LYS A 68 23.15 17.20 -1.20
CA LYS A 68 23.05 15.84 -0.67
C LYS A 68 22.46 14.88 -1.71
N ILE A 69 21.42 15.31 -2.42
CA ILE A 69 20.81 14.52 -3.50
C ILE A 69 21.82 14.29 -4.64
N GLN A 70 22.50 15.34 -5.11
CA GLN A 70 23.50 15.24 -6.19
C GLN A 70 24.68 14.34 -5.84
N LYS A 71 25.11 14.34 -4.57
CA LYS A 71 26.22 13.51 -4.07
C LYS A 71 25.79 12.11 -3.66
N ALA A 72 24.49 11.79 -3.70
CA ALA A 72 24.01 10.49 -3.30
C ALA A 72 24.55 9.41 -4.25
N ALA A 73 25.14 8.36 -3.67
CA ALA A 73 25.59 7.21 -4.45
C ALA A 73 24.40 6.40 -5.02
N LEU A 74 23.25 6.47 -4.35
CA LEU A 74 22.01 5.80 -4.74
C LEU A 74 20.81 6.63 -4.27
N TRP A 75 19.82 6.77 -5.14
CA TRP A 75 18.52 7.36 -4.86
C TRP A 75 17.44 6.28 -4.91
N ILE A 76 16.61 6.19 -3.88
CA ILE A 76 15.47 5.27 -3.83
C ILE A 76 14.21 6.09 -3.64
N SER A 77 13.33 6.10 -4.63
CA SER A 77 12.04 6.78 -4.54
C SER A 77 11.04 5.94 -3.73
N GLY A 78 10.44 6.54 -2.71
CA GLY A 78 9.37 5.95 -1.90
C GLY A 78 7.96 6.28 -2.44
N PRO A 79 6.89 5.78 -1.80
CA PRO A 79 5.52 6.15 -2.13
C PRO A 79 5.30 7.66 -1.95
N ILE A 80 4.63 8.28 -2.91
CA ILE A 80 4.57 9.73 -3.08
C ILE A 80 3.25 10.34 -2.61
N SER A 81 3.34 11.52 -1.99
CA SER A 81 2.31 12.56 -2.07
C SER A 81 2.70 13.63 -3.12
N ILE A 82 1.91 13.68 -4.19
CA ILE A 82 1.66 14.82 -5.10
C ILE A 82 2.89 15.52 -5.74
N PRO A 83 3.35 15.03 -6.90
CA PRO A 83 4.41 15.65 -7.71
C PRO A 83 4.00 16.96 -8.41
N TRP A 84 2.73 17.13 -8.80
CA TRP A 84 2.28 18.34 -9.52
C TRP A 84 2.15 19.60 -8.64
N GLU A 85 2.09 19.44 -7.31
CA GLU A 85 2.25 20.57 -6.38
C GLU A 85 3.71 21.03 -6.27
N LEU A 86 4.64 20.26 -6.86
CA LEU A 86 6.08 20.50 -6.87
C LEU A 86 6.56 20.87 -8.28
N ASN A 87 5.85 21.77 -8.99
CA ASN A 87 6.33 22.37 -10.26
C ASN A 87 7.77 22.94 -10.16
N ASN A 88 8.21 23.25 -8.95
CA ASN A 88 9.58 23.68 -8.66
C ASN A 88 10.60 22.53 -8.68
N LEU A 89 10.21 21.28 -8.38
CA LEU A 89 11.10 20.12 -8.48
C LEU A 89 11.48 19.82 -9.92
N ALA A 90 10.52 19.77 -10.86
CA ALA A 90 10.81 19.57 -12.29
C ALA A 90 11.80 20.62 -12.85
N THR A 91 11.71 21.86 -12.36
CA THR A 91 12.65 22.94 -12.71
C THR A 91 14.04 22.72 -12.10
N VAL A 92 14.10 22.32 -10.83
CA VAL A 92 15.34 22.00 -10.12
C VAL A 92 16.02 20.75 -10.69
N GLU A 93 15.27 19.71 -11.03
CA GLU A 93 15.73 18.49 -11.69
C GLU A 93 16.46 18.81 -12.99
N LYS A 94 15.81 19.60 -13.85
CA LYS A 94 16.36 20.02 -15.14
C LYS A 94 17.59 20.92 -15.00
N GLN A 95 17.65 21.80 -14.01
CA GLN A 95 18.77 22.72 -13.80
C GLN A 95 19.97 22.08 -13.07
N LYS A 96 19.72 21.14 -12.16
CA LYS A 96 20.72 20.56 -11.26
C LYS A 96 21.11 19.12 -11.66
N GLY A 97 20.50 18.56 -12.70
CA GLY A 97 20.75 17.20 -13.17
C GLY A 97 20.31 16.14 -12.16
N ILE A 98 19.28 16.45 -11.37
CA ILE A 98 18.68 15.54 -10.38
C ILE A 98 17.46 14.89 -11.06
N ASN A 99 17.19 13.61 -10.79
CA ASN A 99 16.03 12.90 -11.32
C ASN A 99 15.29 12.25 -10.15
N ILE A 100 14.15 12.82 -9.73
CA ILE A 100 13.31 12.33 -8.66
C ILE A 100 12.12 11.63 -9.31
N HIS A 101 12.07 10.31 -9.15
CA HIS A 101 11.02 9.52 -9.76
C HIS A 101 9.81 9.36 -8.86
N GLU A 102 8.65 9.26 -9.50
CA GLU A 102 7.44 8.82 -8.82
C GLU A 102 7.44 7.34 -8.52
N TYR A 103 6.65 6.98 -7.51
CA TYR A 103 6.36 5.58 -7.24
C TYR A 103 5.68 4.98 -8.47
N ASP A 104 6.28 3.92 -8.99
CA ASP A 104 5.84 3.18 -10.16
C ASP A 104 5.88 3.92 -11.50
N GLU A 105 6.63 5.03 -11.62
CA GLU A 105 6.75 5.87 -12.83
C GLU A 105 7.40 5.14 -14.04
N ASP A 106 7.01 5.50 -15.28
CA ASP A 106 7.68 5.00 -16.50
C ASP A 106 8.84 5.93 -16.83
N PRO A 107 10.04 5.38 -16.97
CA PRO A 107 11.11 6.07 -17.65
C PRO A 107 10.80 6.45 -19.09
N SER A 108 9.95 5.68 -19.77
CA SER A 108 9.72 5.83 -21.21
C SER A 108 8.63 6.84 -21.59
N THR A 109 7.94 7.44 -20.60
CA THR A 109 6.83 8.37 -20.87
C THR A 109 7.32 9.60 -21.65
N PRO A 110 6.68 9.98 -22.78
CA PRO A 110 7.09 11.13 -23.60
C PRO A 110 7.03 12.42 -22.79
N GLY A 111 8.20 12.95 -22.44
CA GLY A 111 8.38 14.05 -21.47
C GLY A 111 9.68 13.89 -20.68
N HIS A 112 10.12 12.64 -20.47
CA HIS A 112 11.35 12.28 -19.74
C HIS A 112 12.41 11.62 -20.65
N ALA A 113 12.08 11.41 -21.93
CA ALA A 113 12.91 10.73 -22.94
C ALA A 113 14.30 11.34 -23.21
N GLY A 114 14.59 12.55 -22.70
CA GLY A 114 15.91 13.17 -22.81
C GLY A 114 16.93 12.71 -21.78
N SER A 115 16.53 11.92 -20.77
CA SER A 115 17.34 11.71 -19.56
C SER A 115 17.92 10.31 -19.39
N TYR A 116 17.91 9.39 -20.36
CA TYR A 116 18.34 7.98 -20.19
C TYR A 116 19.70 7.78 -19.47
N ASN A 117 20.65 8.71 -19.61
CA ASN A 117 21.93 8.70 -18.88
C ASN A 117 21.86 9.15 -17.40
N GLN A 118 20.79 9.80 -16.98
CA GLN A 118 20.52 10.35 -15.64
C GLN A 118 19.79 9.35 -14.72
N TRP A 119 19.47 8.13 -15.21
CA TRP A 119 18.81 7.04 -14.47
C TRP A 119 19.79 6.11 -13.75
N LYS A 120 21.10 6.32 -13.91
CA LYS A 120 22.11 5.33 -13.47
C LYS A 120 22.11 5.10 -11.96
N ASN A 121 21.67 6.10 -11.18
CA ASN A 121 21.74 6.09 -9.72
C ASN A 121 20.36 6.01 -9.05
N SER A 122 19.27 5.83 -9.82
CA SER A 122 17.92 5.82 -9.26
C SER A 122 17.30 4.43 -9.29
N VAL A 123 16.54 4.14 -8.24
CA VAL A 123 15.77 2.92 -8.05
C VAL A 123 14.32 3.31 -7.86
N VAL A 124 13.47 2.85 -8.78
CA VAL A 124 12.03 3.08 -8.74
C VAL A 124 11.34 1.86 -8.12
N MET A 125 10.56 2.09 -7.07
CA MET A 125 9.68 1.09 -6.48
C MET A 125 8.33 1.09 -7.20
N GLY A 126 7.67 -0.06 -7.29
CA GLY A 126 6.40 -0.19 -8.01
C GLY A 126 6.12 -1.60 -8.52
N LEU A 127 5.04 -1.76 -9.28
CA LEU A 127 4.62 -3.04 -9.88
C LEU A 127 4.81 -3.10 -11.41
N GLY A 128 5.22 -2.00 -12.03
CA GLY A 128 5.51 -1.92 -13.46
C GLY A 128 6.72 -2.76 -13.88
N THR A 129 6.91 -2.90 -15.20
CA THR A 129 7.98 -3.72 -15.79
C THR A 129 9.39 -3.21 -15.46
N GLU A 130 9.54 -1.90 -15.34
CA GLU A 130 10.81 -1.24 -14.99
C GLU A 130 10.95 -0.99 -13.47
N SER A 131 9.94 -1.36 -12.68
CA SER A 131 9.91 -1.15 -11.23
C SER A 131 10.54 -2.33 -10.47
N HIS A 132 11.16 -2.05 -9.33
CA HIS A 132 11.84 -3.06 -8.52
C HIS A 132 10.97 -3.75 -7.45
N GLY A 133 9.65 -3.74 -7.63
CA GLY A 133 8.70 -4.27 -6.65
C GLY A 133 8.27 -3.25 -5.60
N ILE A 134 7.33 -3.67 -4.76
CA ILE A 134 6.75 -2.87 -3.66
C ILE A 134 7.32 -3.32 -2.33
N PHE A 135 7.29 -2.46 -1.30
CA PHE A 135 7.73 -2.86 0.04
C PHE A 135 6.65 -3.72 0.70
N THR A 136 6.83 -5.04 0.64
CA THR A 136 5.90 -6.00 1.23
C THR A 136 6.17 -6.18 2.71
N CYS A 137 5.15 -6.59 3.47
CA CYS A 137 5.36 -7.09 4.82
C CYS A 137 5.42 -8.61 4.83
N ASN A 138 6.28 -9.18 5.67
CA ASN A 138 6.21 -10.59 5.98
C ASN A 138 4.98 -10.83 6.87
N PRO A 139 4.04 -11.71 6.46
CA PRO A 139 2.91 -12.09 7.28
C PRO A 139 3.41 -12.60 8.63
N LYS A 140 3.04 -11.89 9.70
CA LYS A 140 3.19 -12.41 11.06
C LYS A 140 1.94 -13.19 11.41
N VAL A 141 2.01 -14.12 12.34
CA VAL A 141 0.80 -14.70 12.92
C VAL A 141 0.31 -13.73 13.98
N PHE A 142 -0.76 -12.98 13.67
CA PHE A 142 -1.46 -12.17 14.65
C PHE A 142 -2.65 -12.93 15.23
N THR A 143 -3.00 -12.61 16.48
CA THR A 143 -4.22 -13.07 17.13
C THR A 143 -5.01 -11.87 17.67
N TRP A 144 -6.28 -12.07 18.01
CA TRP A 144 -7.15 -11.01 18.53
C TRP A 144 -6.67 -10.49 19.90
N GLU A 145 -5.99 -11.30 20.72
CA GLU A 145 -5.46 -10.84 22.00
C GLU A 145 -4.33 -9.81 21.83
N MET A 146 -3.63 -9.84 20.69
CA MET A 146 -2.54 -8.91 20.39
C MET A 146 -3.02 -7.49 20.07
N LEU A 147 -4.32 -7.30 19.82
CA LEU A 147 -4.92 -5.99 19.54
C LEU A 147 -4.86 -5.13 20.81
N GLU A 148 -4.18 -3.99 20.74
CA GLU A 148 -3.92 -3.12 21.89
C GLU A 148 -5.11 -2.21 22.21
N ASN A 149 -5.90 -1.84 21.19
CA ASN A 149 -7.10 -1.05 21.36
C ASN A 149 -8.19 -1.79 22.17
N THR A 150 -8.21 -1.55 23.48
CA THR A 150 -9.16 -2.16 24.43
C THR A 150 -10.60 -1.72 24.19
N GLN A 151 -10.80 -0.47 23.77
CA GLN A 151 -12.10 0.09 23.41
C GLN A 151 -12.73 -0.69 22.23
N LEU A 152 -11.94 -0.94 21.19
CA LEU A 152 -12.38 -1.75 20.06
C LEU A 152 -12.69 -3.19 20.49
N LYS A 153 -11.86 -3.81 21.35
CA LYS A 153 -12.14 -5.15 21.90
C LYS A 153 -13.48 -5.20 22.64
N MET A 154 -13.79 -4.19 23.46
CA MET A 154 -15.09 -4.09 24.13
C MET A 154 -16.26 -4.03 23.13
N LEU A 155 -16.13 -3.33 22.02
CA LEU A 155 -17.20 -3.22 21.00
C LEU A 155 -17.42 -4.51 20.20
N LEU A 156 -16.34 -5.21 19.89
CA LEU A 156 -16.39 -6.44 19.11
C LEU A 156 -16.80 -7.63 19.97
N PHE A 157 -16.16 -7.80 21.12
CA PHE A 157 -16.25 -9.02 21.94
C PHE A 157 -17.01 -8.84 23.25
N GLY A 158 -17.40 -7.62 23.62
CA GLY A 158 -18.03 -7.31 24.91
C GLY A 158 -17.04 -7.22 26.09
N ASN A 159 -15.74 -7.50 25.86
CA ASN A 159 -14.72 -7.57 26.89
C ASN A 159 -13.38 -6.97 26.39
N ALA A 160 -12.65 -6.27 27.26
CA ALA A 160 -11.35 -5.66 26.95
C ALA A 160 -10.22 -6.70 26.90
N GLN A 161 -10.43 -7.83 27.58
CA GLN A 161 -9.59 -9.02 27.58
C GLN A 161 -10.46 -10.23 27.25
N PRO A 162 -10.91 -10.35 25.99
CA PRO A 162 -11.82 -11.42 25.61
C PRO A 162 -11.12 -12.78 25.71
N SER A 163 -11.84 -13.75 26.23
CA SER A 163 -11.50 -15.17 26.15
C SER A 163 -11.59 -15.68 24.71
N GLN A 164 -10.95 -16.82 24.46
CA GLN A 164 -11.01 -17.49 23.15
C GLN A 164 -12.45 -17.83 22.75
N GLU A 165 -13.30 -18.23 23.71
CA GLU A 165 -14.72 -18.52 23.48
C GLU A 165 -15.52 -17.29 23.05
N GLU A 166 -15.29 -16.12 23.67
CA GLU A 166 -15.92 -14.86 23.27
C GLU A 166 -15.51 -14.45 21.86
N ILE A 167 -14.24 -14.63 21.50
CA ILE A 167 -13.71 -14.38 20.16
C ILE A 167 -14.36 -15.31 19.13
N GLU A 168 -14.40 -16.61 19.38
CA GLU A 168 -14.98 -17.61 18.48
C GLU A 168 -16.49 -17.39 18.30
N THR A 169 -17.19 -17.09 19.39
CA THR A 169 -18.61 -16.73 19.36
C THR A 169 -18.84 -15.52 18.45
N TYR A 170 -18.05 -14.46 18.62
CA TYR A 170 -18.14 -13.28 17.76
C TYR A 170 -17.93 -13.61 16.28
N LEU A 171 -16.85 -14.33 15.94
CA LEU A 171 -16.49 -14.66 14.56
C LEU A 171 -17.52 -15.60 13.88
N SER A 172 -18.26 -16.38 14.67
CA SER A 172 -19.35 -17.22 14.18
C SER A 172 -20.60 -16.41 13.81
N LEU A 173 -20.81 -15.26 14.45
CA LEU A 173 -22.00 -14.42 14.33
C LEU A 173 -21.81 -13.19 13.44
N SER A 174 -20.56 -12.76 13.23
CA SER A 174 -20.24 -11.49 12.57
C SER A 174 -19.10 -11.62 11.58
N ASP A 175 -19.21 -10.92 10.46
CA ASP A 175 -18.10 -10.65 9.56
C ASP A 175 -17.54 -9.27 9.86
N LEU A 176 -16.23 -9.20 10.08
CA LEU A 176 -15.53 -7.96 10.38
C LEU A 176 -14.74 -7.49 9.17
N PHE A 177 -15.06 -6.33 8.63
CA PHE A 177 -14.32 -5.68 7.55
C PHE A 177 -13.51 -4.50 8.07
N PHE A 178 -12.40 -4.19 7.40
CA PHE A 178 -11.58 -3.04 7.70
C PHE A 178 -11.59 -2.04 6.53
N CYS A 179 -12.16 -0.86 6.76
CA CYS A 179 -12.34 0.18 5.75
C CYS A 179 -11.35 1.32 5.99
N TYR A 180 -10.10 1.20 5.52
CA TYR A 180 -9.12 2.28 5.63
C TYR A 180 -9.20 3.23 4.43
N MET A 181 -10.17 4.16 4.45
CA MET A 181 -10.46 5.11 3.36
C MET A 181 -10.35 6.57 3.80
N SER A 182 -9.89 7.45 2.92
CA SER A 182 -9.80 8.89 3.21
C SER A 182 -11.10 9.65 2.90
N THR A 183 -11.85 9.20 1.88
CA THR A 183 -13.11 9.84 1.46
C THR A 183 -14.35 9.01 1.82
N LEU A 184 -15.42 9.71 2.24
CA LEU A 184 -16.69 9.06 2.60
C LEU A 184 -17.37 8.38 1.41
N ASN A 185 -17.26 8.94 0.21
CA ASN A 185 -17.85 8.35 -0.99
C ASN A 185 -17.25 6.96 -1.27
N LYS A 186 -15.91 6.85 -1.23
CA LYS A 186 -15.23 5.55 -1.39
C LYS A 186 -15.54 4.59 -0.25
N ALA A 187 -15.64 5.10 0.99
CA ALA A 187 -16.07 4.28 2.14
C ALA A 187 -17.49 3.71 1.97
N VAL A 188 -18.45 4.48 1.45
CA VAL A 188 -19.81 3.97 1.19
C VAL A 188 -19.81 2.89 0.11
N LYS A 189 -19.02 3.05 -0.95
CA LYS A 189 -18.86 2.01 -1.97
C LYS A 189 -18.24 0.74 -1.40
N PHE A 190 -17.23 0.87 -0.54
CA PHE A 190 -16.66 -0.26 0.19
C PHE A 190 -17.71 -0.97 1.05
N ILE A 191 -18.58 -0.23 1.75
CA ILE A 191 -19.65 -0.79 2.58
C ILE A 191 -20.60 -1.64 1.72
N LEU A 192 -20.99 -1.16 0.53
CA LEU A 192 -21.84 -1.90 -0.39
C LEU A 192 -21.18 -3.20 -0.88
N ASP A 193 -19.87 -3.16 -1.15
CA ASP A 193 -19.12 -4.35 -1.55
C ASP A 193 -18.96 -5.33 -0.39
N ALA A 194 -18.75 -4.85 0.85
CA ALA A 194 -18.70 -5.69 2.04
C ALA A 194 -20.01 -6.45 2.28
N VAL A 195 -21.16 -5.80 2.06
CA VAL A 195 -22.48 -6.45 2.14
C VAL A 195 -22.63 -7.53 1.07
N ALA A 196 -22.20 -7.27 -0.16
CA ALA A 196 -22.20 -8.27 -1.21
C ALA A 196 -21.27 -9.45 -0.87
N PHE A 197 -20.11 -9.18 -0.26
CA PHE A 197 -19.13 -10.19 0.13
C PHE A 197 -19.62 -11.13 1.24
N THR A 198 -20.35 -10.61 2.24
CA THR A 198 -20.92 -11.45 3.31
C THR A 198 -21.96 -12.45 2.78
N LYS A 199 -22.65 -12.14 1.68
CA LYS A 199 -23.61 -13.08 1.08
C LYS A 199 -22.97 -14.37 0.56
N LEU A 200 -21.66 -14.38 0.33
CA LEU A 200 -20.92 -15.58 -0.08
C LEU A 200 -20.85 -16.66 0.99
N GLN A 201 -20.93 -16.27 2.27
CA GLN A 201 -20.63 -17.20 3.35
C GLN A 201 -21.84 -18.06 3.77
N GLU A 202 -22.92 -18.09 2.98
CA GLU A 202 -24.20 -18.82 3.18
C GLU A 202 -24.92 -18.56 4.52
N LYS A 203 -24.26 -17.92 5.48
CA LYS A 203 -24.77 -17.54 6.80
C LYS A 203 -25.04 -16.05 6.80
N GLN A 204 -26.26 -15.66 7.18
CA GLN A 204 -26.59 -14.24 7.44
C GLN A 204 -25.93 -13.78 8.74
N LYS A 205 -24.60 -13.64 8.73
CA LYS A 205 -23.85 -13.01 9.81
C LYS A 205 -24.13 -11.51 9.82
N SER A 206 -24.03 -10.90 10.99
CA SER A 206 -24.00 -9.44 11.08
C SER A 206 -22.70 -8.89 10.47
N ILE A 207 -22.70 -7.63 10.03
CA ILE A 207 -21.51 -7.01 9.43
C ILE A 207 -20.98 -5.92 10.35
N ASP A 208 -19.72 -6.01 10.70
CA ASP A 208 -18.98 -4.95 11.37
C ASP A 208 -17.96 -4.34 10.43
N ILE A 209 -17.83 -3.02 10.45
CA ILE A 209 -16.88 -2.30 9.61
C ILE A 209 -16.09 -1.37 10.51
N CYS A 210 -14.84 -1.74 10.79
CA CYS A 210 -13.89 -0.85 11.44
C CYS A 210 -13.49 0.25 10.46
N PHE A 211 -13.81 1.50 10.81
CA PHE A 211 -13.53 2.65 9.97
C PHE A 211 -12.81 3.74 10.79
N PRO A 212 -11.48 3.87 10.68
CA PRO A 212 -10.73 4.92 11.38
C PRO A 212 -11.04 6.27 10.73
N CYS A 213 -12.05 6.97 11.24
CA CYS A 213 -12.55 8.19 10.65
C CYS A 213 -12.45 9.32 11.68
N LYS A 214 -11.67 10.37 11.40
CA LYS A 214 -11.52 11.53 12.32
C LYS A 214 -12.78 12.41 12.37
N GLY A 215 -13.87 11.89 12.91
CA GLY A 215 -15.10 12.63 13.18
C GLY A 215 -16.01 12.88 11.98
N HIS A 216 -15.76 12.30 10.80
CA HIS A 216 -16.64 12.46 9.61
C HIS A 216 -17.76 11.42 9.54
N LEU A 217 -17.79 10.48 10.50
CA LEU A 217 -18.79 9.41 10.56
C LEU A 217 -20.22 9.97 10.63
N HIS A 218 -20.43 11.16 11.20
CA HIS A 218 -21.76 11.79 11.29
C HIS A 218 -22.40 12.08 9.93
N ASN A 219 -21.60 12.28 8.88
CA ASN A 219 -22.11 12.54 7.53
C ASN A 219 -22.35 11.27 6.72
N ILE A 220 -21.87 10.10 7.18
CA ILE A 220 -22.00 8.84 6.44
C ILE A 220 -23.47 8.48 6.19
N ALA A 221 -24.35 8.86 7.13
CA ALA A 221 -25.79 8.67 7.02
C ALA A 221 -26.38 9.32 5.77
N ASN A 222 -25.92 10.52 5.43
CA ASN A 222 -26.40 11.25 4.24
C ASN A 222 -25.98 10.54 2.95
N PHE A 223 -24.74 10.06 2.89
CA PHE A 223 -24.25 9.30 1.73
C PHE A 223 -24.96 7.95 1.60
N LEU A 224 -25.18 7.24 2.71
CA LEU A 224 -25.92 5.97 2.72
C LEU A 224 -27.40 6.15 2.37
N GLY A 225 -27.99 7.31 2.70
CA GLY A 225 -29.35 7.66 2.31
C GLY A 225 -29.55 7.67 0.79
N ASN A 226 -28.55 8.13 0.03
CA ASN A 226 -28.57 8.11 -1.43
C ASN A 226 -28.52 6.68 -2.00
N GLU A 227 -27.98 5.73 -1.24
CA GLU A 227 -27.85 4.31 -1.60
C GLU A 227 -28.97 3.43 -1.01
N LYS A 228 -30.02 4.03 -0.42
CA LYS A 228 -31.09 3.30 0.28
C LYS A 228 -31.73 2.21 -0.59
N ALA A 229 -32.00 2.50 -1.86
CA ALA A 229 -32.58 1.51 -2.78
C ALA A 229 -31.67 0.31 -3.01
N ASN A 230 -30.35 0.52 -3.07
CA ASN A 230 -29.37 -0.55 -3.20
C ASN A 230 -29.29 -1.38 -1.91
N LEU A 231 -29.23 -0.72 -0.75
CA LEU A 231 -29.22 -1.38 0.56
C LEU A 231 -30.49 -2.23 0.80
N VAL A 232 -31.67 -1.75 0.38
CA VAL A 232 -32.92 -2.51 0.44
C VAL A 232 -32.85 -3.78 -0.43
N ARG A 233 -32.37 -3.66 -1.68
CA ARG A 233 -32.13 -4.82 -2.57
C ARG A 233 -31.14 -5.82 -1.97
N GLN A 234 -30.17 -5.33 -1.21
CA GLN A 234 -29.19 -6.17 -0.52
C GLN A 234 -29.69 -6.78 0.80
N ASN A 235 -30.97 -6.59 1.16
CA ASN A 235 -31.59 -7.06 2.39
C ASN A 235 -31.04 -6.41 3.68
N VAL A 236 -30.51 -5.19 3.61
CA VAL A 236 -30.08 -4.44 4.80
C VAL A 236 -31.31 -3.87 5.52
N GLY A 237 -31.43 -4.17 6.81
CA GLY A 237 -32.50 -3.66 7.69
C GLY A 237 -32.12 -2.35 8.37
N CYS A 238 -30.93 -2.30 8.99
CA CYS A 238 -30.47 -1.10 9.67
C CYS A 238 -28.94 -0.94 9.63
N ILE A 239 -28.50 0.31 9.73
CA ILE A 239 -27.09 0.67 9.86
C ILE A 239 -26.90 1.39 11.18
N LYS A 240 -26.01 0.87 12.02
CA LYS A 240 -25.62 1.46 13.29
C LYS A 240 -24.26 2.12 13.15
N VAL A 241 -24.19 3.40 13.44
CA VAL A 241 -22.98 4.21 13.41
C VAL A 241 -22.52 4.40 14.85
N ILE A 242 -21.38 3.80 15.20
CA ILE A 242 -20.83 3.76 16.56
C ILE A 242 -19.56 4.60 16.59
N ALA A 243 -19.55 5.67 17.38
CA ALA A 243 -18.39 6.56 17.50
C ALA A 243 -18.10 6.94 18.96
N TYR A 244 -16.82 7.14 19.26
CA TYR A 244 -16.39 7.64 20.56
C TYR A 244 -16.50 9.16 20.63
N LYS A 245 -17.06 9.66 21.74
CA LYS A 245 -17.09 11.08 22.08
C LYS A 245 -16.54 11.25 23.50
N GLY A 246 -15.21 11.37 23.60
CA GLY A 246 -14.52 11.24 24.89
C GLY A 246 -14.61 9.80 25.38
N ASP A 247 -15.05 9.61 26.62
CA ASP A 247 -15.20 8.28 27.23
C ASP A 247 -16.56 7.62 26.94
N GLN A 248 -17.45 8.28 26.19
CA GLN A 248 -18.78 7.78 25.88
C GLN A 248 -18.86 7.21 24.46
N ILE A 249 -19.58 6.09 24.32
CA ILE A 249 -19.96 5.52 23.04
C ILE A 249 -21.28 6.17 22.60
N LYS A 250 -21.31 6.77 21.42
CA LYS A 250 -22.52 7.26 20.77
C LYS A 250 -22.91 6.32 19.64
N GLU A 251 -24.09 5.72 19.76
CA GLU A 251 -24.71 4.94 18.70
C GLU A 251 -25.78 5.78 17.98
N THR A 252 -25.76 5.79 16.66
CA THR A 252 -26.80 6.38 15.82
C THR A 252 -27.34 5.31 14.89
N SER A 253 -28.64 5.03 14.98
CA SER A 253 -29.30 4.01 14.15
C SER A 253 -29.98 4.66 12.95
N ILE A 254 -29.73 4.11 11.77
CA ILE A 254 -30.30 4.52 10.49
C ILE A 254 -31.18 3.37 9.98
N PRO A 255 -32.51 3.47 10.12
CA PRO A 255 -33.41 2.45 9.63
C PRO A 255 -33.46 2.48 8.09
N ILE A 256 -33.24 1.33 7.47
CA ILE A 256 -33.34 1.13 6.01
C ILE A 256 -34.69 0.50 5.68
N LYS A 257 -35.06 -0.57 6.39
CA LYS A 257 -36.36 -1.25 6.37
C LYS A 257 -36.58 -2.06 7.66
N ASP A 258 -37.79 -2.56 7.88
CA ASP A 258 -38.20 -3.13 9.18
C ASP A 258 -37.44 -4.41 9.60
N ASN A 259 -37.04 -5.23 8.63
CA ASN A 259 -36.33 -6.50 8.86
C ASN A 259 -35.12 -6.61 7.93
N GLY A 260 -34.04 -7.26 8.36
CA GLY A 260 -32.91 -7.57 7.50
C GLY A 260 -31.57 -7.53 8.23
N LEU A 261 -30.51 -7.49 7.44
CA LEU A 261 -29.14 -7.46 7.91
C LEU A 261 -28.83 -6.18 8.69
N GLN A 262 -28.17 -6.32 9.83
CA GLN A 262 -27.62 -5.21 10.60
C GLN A 262 -26.15 -4.98 10.21
N ILE A 263 -25.81 -3.74 9.90
CA ILE A 263 -24.43 -3.30 9.68
C ILE A 263 -24.03 -2.37 10.83
N ARG A 264 -22.89 -2.61 11.47
CA ARG A 264 -22.27 -1.69 12.45
C ARG A 264 -21.03 -1.06 11.84
N ILE A 265 -21.02 0.26 11.75
CA ILE A 265 -19.86 1.05 11.32
C ILE A 265 -19.22 1.62 12.58
N ILE A 266 -18.02 1.16 12.89
CA ILE A 266 -17.32 1.43 14.15
C ILE A 266 -16.17 2.40 13.89
N ASP A 267 -16.25 3.61 14.46
CA ASP A 267 -15.10 4.51 14.50
C ASP A 267 -14.07 3.98 15.49
N VAL A 268 -12.94 3.52 14.93
CA VAL A 268 -11.82 2.98 15.73
C VAL A 268 -10.80 4.05 16.10
N GLY A 269 -11.02 5.30 15.71
CA GLY A 269 -10.13 6.41 15.97
C GLY A 269 -8.75 6.24 15.34
N ALA A 270 -7.72 6.77 16.01
CA ALA A 270 -6.34 6.60 15.58
C ALA A 270 -5.82 5.22 15.98
N LEU A 271 -5.34 4.45 15.00
CA LEU A 271 -4.75 3.14 15.23
C LEU A 271 -3.22 3.21 15.37
N THR A 272 -2.67 2.34 16.21
CA THR A 272 -1.23 2.05 16.16
C THR A 272 -0.90 1.28 14.88
N ASN A 273 0.36 1.31 14.43
CA ASN A 273 0.78 0.52 13.27
C ASN A 273 0.59 -0.99 13.50
N LYS A 274 0.69 -1.45 14.75
CA LYS A 274 0.46 -2.85 15.11
C LYS A 274 -1.03 -3.20 14.98
N ASP A 275 -1.92 -2.41 15.55
CA ASP A 275 -3.36 -2.63 15.46
C ASP A 275 -3.87 -2.54 14.01
N PHE A 276 -3.34 -1.60 13.23
CA PHE A 276 -3.62 -1.52 11.79
C PHE A 276 -3.31 -2.85 11.08
N LYS A 277 -2.13 -3.44 11.35
CA LYS A 277 -1.72 -4.72 10.75
C LYS A 277 -2.55 -5.90 11.24
N ILE A 278 -2.91 -5.92 12.53
CA ILE A 278 -3.78 -6.95 13.12
C ILE A 278 -5.16 -6.91 12.44
N LEU A 279 -5.79 -5.73 12.40
CA LEU A 279 -7.10 -5.56 11.74
C LEU A 279 -7.03 -5.90 10.26
N THR A 280 -5.98 -5.49 9.56
CA THR A 280 -5.77 -5.83 8.15
C THR A 280 -5.72 -7.34 7.95
N GLN A 281 -5.00 -8.09 8.80
CA GLN A 281 -4.86 -9.53 8.66
C GLN A 281 -6.11 -10.31 9.07
N LEU A 282 -6.70 -9.97 10.22
CA LEU A 282 -7.76 -10.76 10.85
C LEU A 282 -9.18 -10.40 10.39
N SER A 283 -9.38 -9.26 9.74
CA SER A 283 -10.64 -8.94 9.08
C SER A 283 -10.93 -9.85 7.88
N ALA A 284 -12.12 -9.73 7.30
CA ALA A 284 -12.56 -10.40 6.10
C ALA A 284 -11.56 -10.21 4.93
N PRO A 285 -11.66 -11.03 3.86
CA PRO A 285 -10.76 -10.93 2.71
C PRO A 285 -10.74 -9.56 2.02
N LEU A 286 -11.87 -8.85 1.99
CA LEU A 286 -12.00 -7.52 1.39
C LEU A 286 -11.54 -6.42 2.36
N ILE A 287 -10.65 -5.53 1.90
CA ILE A 287 -10.08 -4.45 2.71
C ILE A 287 -10.03 -3.11 1.97
N GLY A 288 -10.43 -2.04 2.65
CA GLY A 288 -10.33 -0.68 2.12
C GLY A 288 -8.92 -0.14 2.26
N CYS A 289 -8.37 0.43 1.19
CA CYS A 289 -6.99 0.91 1.11
C CYS A 289 -6.96 2.34 0.56
N THR A 290 -6.51 3.30 1.37
CA THR A 290 -6.41 4.71 0.96
C THR A 290 -5.11 5.05 0.24
N GLY A 291 -4.00 4.38 0.56
CA GLY A 291 -2.66 4.68 0.02
C GLY A 291 -1.78 3.46 -0.16
N ASP A 292 -0.58 3.67 -0.67
CA ASP A 292 0.30 2.62 -1.18
C ASP A 292 0.75 1.68 -0.06
N ASN A 293 1.01 2.21 1.14
CA ASN A 293 1.31 1.38 2.31
C ASN A 293 0.15 0.44 2.69
N SER A 294 -1.09 0.94 2.68
CA SER A 294 -2.25 0.10 2.98
C SER A 294 -2.49 -0.95 1.91
N LEU A 295 -2.30 -0.59 0.63
CA LEU A 295 -2.38 -1.51 -0.49
C LEU A 295 -1.30 -2.61 -0.39
N ALA A 296 -0.04 -2.23 -0.21
CA ALA A 296 1.08 -3.16 -0.07
C ALA A 296 0.87 -4.10 1.12
N THR A 297 0.33 -3.59 2.25
CA THR A 297 0.02 -4.42 3.42
C THR A 297 -1.11 -5.41 3.11
N ALA A 298 -2.18 -4.97 2.45
CA ALA A 298 -3.30 -5.82 2.03
C ALA A 298 -2.84 -6.96 1.11
N LEU A 299 -2.10 -6.63 0.05
CA LEU A 299 -1.54 -7.59 -0.90
C LEU A 299 -0.60 -8.58 -0.19
N SER A 300 0.22 -8.08 0.72
CA SER A 300 1.12 -8.92 1.52
C SER A 300 0.39 -9.95 2.38
N TYR A 301 -0.86 -9.71 2.79
CA TYR A 301 -1.68 -10.68 3.53
C TYR A 301 -2.65 -11.46 2.64
N GLY A 302 -2.55 -11.34 1.31
CA GLY A 302 -3.45 -12.03 0.38
C GLY A 302 -4.91 -11.53 0.49
N LYS A 303 -5.09 -10.24 0.78
CA LYS A 303 -6.39 -9.59 0.84
C LYS A 303 -6.78 -9.05 -0.54
N ILE A 304 -8.08 -8.87 -0.75
CA ILE A 304 -8.67 -8.24 -1.92
C ILE A 304 -8.73 -6.73 -1.65
N PRO A 305 -7.91 -5.91 -2.32
CA PRO A 305 -7.91 -4.48 -2.06
C PRO A 305 -9.10 -3.81 -2.75
N PHE A 306 -9.88 -3.05 -1.98
CA PHE A 306 -10.62 -1.92 -2.52
C PHE A 306 -9.70 -0.70 -2.39
N TYR A 307 -9.13 -0.24 -3.51
CA TYR A 307 -8.12 0.82 -3.49
C TYR A 307 -8.71 2.18 -3.90
N GLU A 308 -8.37 3.21 -3.16
CA GLU A 308 -8.74 4.59 -3.46
C GLU A 308 -7.87 5.16 -4.59
N THR A 309 -8.33 4.95 -5.83
CA THR A 309 -7.66 5.41 -7.05
C THR A 309 -7.86 6.90 -7.30
N ASN A 310 -6.97 7.73 -6.75
CA ASN A 310 -6.78 9.13 -7.15
C ASN A 310 -5.81 9.23 -8.35
N PRO A 311 -5.72 10.36 -9.09
CA PRO A 311 -4.91 10.44 -10.31
C PRO A 311 -3.44 9.99 -10.15
N HIS A 312 -2.76 10.33 -9.06
CA HIS A 312 -1.37 9.91 -8.80
C HIS A 312 -1.25 8.41 -8.45
N LYS A 313 -2.35 7.75 -8.10
CA LYS A 313 -2.43 6.32 -7.74
C LYS A 313 -2.86 5.46 -8.92
N ALA A 314 -3.32 6.08 -10.02
CA ALA A 314 -3.90 5.39 -11.18
C ALA A 314 -2.88 4.45 -11.84
N ARG A 315 -1.61 4.85 -11.86
CA ARG A 315 -0.53 4.06 -12.46
C ARG A 315 -0.23 2.78 -11.70
N LEU A 316 -0.08 2.87 -10.38
CA LEU A 316 0.08 1.69 -9.52
C LEU A 316 -1.11 0.74 -9.63
N ALA A 317 -2.33 1.29 -9.71
CA ALA A 317 -3.54 0.50 -9.91
C ALA A 317 -3.54 -0.23 -11.26
N ALA A 318 -3.12 0.44 -12.35
CA ALA A 318 -3.01 -0.16 -13.68
C ALA A 318 -1.94 -1.26 -13.72
N ASN A 319 -0.78 -1.03 -13.12
CA ASN A 319 0.28 -2.04 -13.04
C ASN A 319 -0.11 -3.23 -12.17
N LEU A 320 -0.85 -3.01 -11.08
CA LEU A 320 -1.44 -4.11 -10.31
C LEU A 320 -2.43 -4.93 -11.15
N LEU A 321 -3.30 -4.26 -11.93
CA LEU A 321 -4.26 -4.95 -12.79
C LEU A 321 -3.56 -5.80 -13.86
N ARG A 322 -2.53 -5.25 -14.51
CA ARG A 322 -1.68 -5.99 -15.46
C ARG A 322 -0.98 -7.18 -14.80
N LEU A 323 -0.50 -7.02 -13.56
CA LEU A 323 0.11 -8.12 -12.83
C LEU A 323 -0.90 -9.25 -12.53
N VAL A 324 -2.15 -8.89 -12.24
CA VAL A 324 -3.25 -9.85 -12.04
C VAL A 324 -3.54 -10.58 -13.34
N GLU A 325 -3.66 -9.88 -14.46
CA GLU A 325 -3.81 -10.45 -15.80
C GLU A 325 -2.67 -11.42 -16.15
N GLU A 326 -1.42 -10.99 -16.01
CA GLU A 326 -0.24 -11.81 -16.31
C GLU A 326 -0.19 -13.09 -15.46
N LYS A 327 -0.63 -13.02 -14.19
CA LYS A 327 -0.50 -14.13 -13.23
C LYS A 327 -1.70 -15.08 -13.23
N LEU A 328 -2.90 -14.55 -13.40
CA LEU A 328 -4.18 -15.25 -13.18
C LEU A 328 -5.08 -15.29 -14.41
N GLY A 329 -4.82 -14.46 -15.43
CA GLY A 329 -5.66 -14.32 -16.63
C GLY A 329 -6.72 -13.23 -16.51
N GLU A 330 -7.14 -12.68 -17.66
CA GLU A 330 -8.23 -11.68 -17.75
C GLU A 330 -9.60 -12.25 -17.36
N ASP A 331 -9.75 -13.57 -17.41
CA ASP A 331 -10.95 -14.32 -17.02
C ASP A 331 -11.00 -14.65 -15.52
N SER A 332 -10.01 -14.23 -14.74
CA SER A 332 -10.01 -14.38 -13.29
C SER A 332 -11.04 -13.45 -12.63
N GLU A 333 -11.68 -13.93 -11.55
CA GLU A 333 -12.67 -13.12 -10.82
C GLU A 333 -12.02 -11.89 -10.18
N LEU A 334 -10.76 -12.04 -9.74
CA LEU A 334 -9.98 -10.94 -9.20
C LEU A 334 -9.69 -9.87 -10.25
N TYR A 335 -9.35 -10.25 -11.49
CA TYR A 335 -9.16 -9.28 -12.58
C TYR A 335 -10.45 -8.54 -12.89
N GLU A 336 -11.58 -9.25 -13.02
CA GLU A 336 -12.89 -8.64 -13.29
C GLU A 336 -13.27 -7.66 -12.17
N TYR A 337 -13.05 -8.04 -10.91
CA TYR A 337 -13.31 -7.18 -9.76
C TYR A 337 -12.43 -5.94 -9.78
N LEU A 338 -11.11 -6.10 -9.89
CA LEU A 338 -10.17 -4.97 -9.83
C LEU A 338 -10.33 -4.04 -11.02
N SER A 339 -10.53 -4.56 -12.24
CA SER A 339 -10.77 -3.74 -13.44
C SER A 339 -12.03 -2.88 -13.28
N THR A 340 -13.09 -3.43 -12.68
CA THR A 340 -14.31 -2.70 -12.36
C THR A 340 -14.07 -1.60 -11.32
N LYS A 341 -13.33 -1.90 -10.25
CA LYS A 341 -13.13 -0.95 -9.14
C LYS A 341 -12.08 0.12 -9.43
N PHE A 342 -11.07 -0.18 -10.23
CA PHE A 342 -10.01 0.75 -10.58
C PHE A 342 -10.42 1.69 -11.72
N ASN A 343 -11.31 1.26 -12.60
CA ASN A 343 -11.84 2.12 -13.65
C ASN A 343 -12.82 3.16 -13.07
N ALA A 344 -12.43 4.44 -13.13
CA ALA A 344 -13.23 5.55 -12.59
C ALA A 344 -14.64 5.65 -13.22
N PHE A 345 -14.79 5.23 -14.48
CA PHE A 345 -16.09 5.21 -15.17
C PHE A 345 -16.99 4.06 -14.72
N ASN A 346 -16.41 2.92 -14.32
CA ASN A 346 -17.12 1.73 -13.88
C ASN A 346 -17.14 1.56 -12.36
N ALA A 347 -16.65 2.54 -11.59
CA ALA A 347 -16.64 2.49 -10.12
C ALA A 347 -18.05 2.48 -9.48
N PHE A 348 -19.12 2.45 -10.27
CA PHE A 348 -20.52 2.27 -9.85
C PHE A 348 -21.13 0.95 -10.37
N ALA A 349 -20.42 0.20 -11.22
CA ALA A 349 -20.87 -1.09 -11.67
C ALA A 349 -20.92 -2.05 -10.47
N GLN A 350 -22.05 -2.73 -10.35
CA GLN A 350 -22.25 -3.76 -9.36
C GLN A 350 -21.46 -4.98 -9.81
N PHE A 351 -20.61 -5.50 -8.94
CA PHE A 351 -19.93 -6.75 -9.21
C PHE A 351 -20.95 -7.89 -9.02
N PRO A 352 -21.24 -8.68 -10.07
CA PRO A 352 -22.50 -9.41 -10.15
C PRO A 352 -22.63 -10.53 -9.12
N GLU A 353 -21.53 -11.16 -8.71
CA GLU A 353 -21.46 -12.07 -7.57
C GLU A 353 -19.98 -12.40 -7.29
N PHE A 354 -19.58 -12.45 -6.03
CA PHE A 354 -18.25 -12.99 -5.70
C PHE A 354 -18.35 -14.53 -5.60
N SER A 355 -17.23 -15.25 -5.65
CA SER A 355 -17.19 -16.65 -5.23
C SER A 355 -16.04 -16.87 -4.22
N SER A 356 -15.83 -18.12 -3.76
CA SER A 356 -14.61 -18.42 -2.98
C SER A 356 -13.34 -18.30 -3.82
N LYS A 357 -13.44 -18.38 -5.15
CA LYS A 357 -12.31 -18.33 -6.09
C LYS A 357 -11.54 -17.02 -6.01
N ILE A 358 -12.21 -15.88 -5.94
CA ILE A 358 -11.54 -14.57 -5.80
C ILE A 358 -10.66 -14.49 -4.53
N ILE A 359 -11.02 -15.20 -3.45
CA ILE A 359 -10.23 -15.24 -2.21
C ILE A 359 -8.96 -16.06 -2.43
N GLU A 360 -9.05 -17.17 -3.15
CA GLU A 360 -7.91 -18.02 -3.49
C GLU A 360 -6.96 -17.30 -4.44
N GLU A 361 -7.50 -16.67 -5.48
CA GLU A 361 -6.77 -15.81 -6.44
C GLU A 361 -6.04 -14.66 -5.73
N ALA A 362 -6.68 -13.99 -4.77
CA ALA A 362 -6.04 -12.93 -3.99
C ALA A 362 -4.91 -13.44 -3.09
N LYS A 363 -5.04 -14.65 -2.51
CA LYS A 363 -3.97 -15.29 -1.75
C LYS A 363 -2.80 -15.66 -2.65
N GLU A 364 -3.08 -16.25 -3.81
CA GLU A 364 -2.08 -16.60 -4.82
C GLU A 364 -1.31 -15.36 -5.29
N LEU A 365 -2.02 -14.29 -5.66
CA LEU A 365 -1.41 -13.02 -6.04
C LEU A 365 -0.55 -12.45 -4.90
N GLY A 366 -1.03 -12.50 -3.66
CA GLY A 366 -0.26 -12.07 -2.49
C GLY A 366 1.02 -12.86 -2.29
N CYS A 367 1.00 -14.18 -2.47
CA CYS A 367 2.22 -15.01 -2.48
C CYS A 367 3.17 -14.61 -3.59
N TYR A 368 2.66 -14.51 -4.82
CA TYR A 368 3.44 -14.13 -5.98
C TYR A 368 4.12 -12.76 -5.81
N ILE A 369 3.41 -11.76 -5.29
CA ILE A 369 3.97 -10.43 -5.02
C ILE A 369 5.08 -10.49 -3.96
N ARG A 370 4.91 -11.26 -2.89
CA ARG A 370 5.96 -11.39 -1.85
C ARG A 370 7.21 -12.09 -2.37
N GLU A 371 7.05 -13.06 -3.26
CA GLU A 371 8.15 -13.85 -3.79
C GLU A 371 8.87 -13.16 -4.95
N ASN A 372 8.13 -12.48 -5.82
CA ASN A 372 8.64 -12.01 -7.13
C ASN A 372 8.60 -10.49 -7.30
N ARG A 373 7.79 -9.77 -6.50
CA ARG A 373 7.62 -8.31 -6.59
C ARG A 373 7.85 -7.61 -5.24
N SER A 374 8.66 -8.22 -4.37
CA SER A 374 9.04 -7.66 -3.07
C SER A 374 10.34 -6.87 -3.19
N PHE A 375 10.26 -5.58 -2.91
CA PHE A 375 11.43 -4.72 -2.87
C PHE A 375 12.35 -5.07 -1.70
N ASN A 376 11.79 -5.33 -0.52
CA ASN A 376 12.56 -5.62 0.69
C ASN A 376 13.37 -6.92 0.61
N SER A 377 12.94 -7.93 -0.14
CA SER A 377 13.72 -9.16 -0.34
C SER A 377 14.90 -8.93 -1.30
N THR A 378 14.75 -8.04 -2.28
CA THR A 378 15.72 -7.80 -3.35
C THR A 378 16.59 -6.55 -3.15
N ILE A 379 16.26 -5.70 -2.18
CA ILE A 379 16.88 -4.38 -1.95
C ILE A 379 18.40 -4.41 -1.89
N GLN A 380 18.98 -5.46 -1.32
CA GLN A 380 20.42 -5.58 -1.18
C GLN A 380 21.08 -5.82 -2.53
N GLY A 381 20.49 -6.70 -3.35
CA GLY A 381 20.95 -6.96 -4.71
C GLY A 381 20.82 -5.72 -5.60
N ILE A 382 19.67 -5.04 -5.53
CA ILE A 382 19.42 -3.80 -6.28
C ILE A 382 20.45 -2.73 -5.89
N ALA A 383 20.61 -2.43 -4.60
CA ALA A 383 21.54 -1.40 -4.17
C ALA A 383 22.99 -1.74 -4.54
N ASN A 384 23.44 -2.99 -4.33
CA ASN A 384 24.78 -3.42 -4.73
C ASN A 384 25.00 -3.31 -6.24
N TYR A 385 24.02 -3.73 -7.05
CA TYR A 385 24.06 -3.64 -8.50
C TYR A 385 24.29 -2.20 -8.96
N HIS A 386 23.49 -1.25 -8.46
CA HIS A 386 23.65 0.16 -8.82
C HIS A 386 24.98 0.73 -8.31
N LEU A 387 25.36 0.46 -7.06
CA LEU A 387 26.62 0.96 -6.50
C LEU A 387 27.85 0.43 -7.27
N TYR A 388 27.87 -0.85 -7.63
CA TYR A 388 28.97 -1.44 -8.39
C TYR A 388 29.04 -0.93 -9.82
N ARG A 389 27.91 -0.78 -10.51
CA ARG A 389 27.89 -0.19 -11.86
C ARG A 389 28.47 1.22 -11.89
N LEU A 390 28.27 2.00 -10.83
CA LEU A 390 28.79 3.36 -10.73
C LEU A 390 30.27 3.41 -10.37
N GLN A 391 30.72 2.53 -9.48
CA GLN A 391 32.10 2.54 -9.00
C GLN A 391 33.07 1.82 -9.94
N TYR A 392 32.57 0.87 -10.75
CA TYR A 392 33.41 -0.02 -11.56
C TYR A 392 32.90 -0.10 -13.01
N PRO A 393 33.42 0.75 -13.92
CA PRO A 393 32.98 0.79 -15.33
C PRO A 393 33.08 -0.56 -16.05
N HIS A 394 34.09 -1.38 -15.73
CA HIS A 394 34.24 -2.73 -16.31
C HIS A 394 33.14 -3.69 -15.86
N PHE A 395 32.68 -3.59 -14.61
CA PHE A 395 31.53 -4.35 -14.11
C PHE A 395 30.27 -3.96 -14.88
N ALA A 396 30.03 -2.66 -15.06
CA ALA A 396 28.88 -2.17 -15.82
C ALA A 396 28.90 -2.65 -17.28
N ALA A 397 30.05 -2.56 -17.95
CA ALA A 397 30.21 -3.04 -19.33
C ALA A 397 29.92 -4.54 -19.45
N ARG A 398 30.39 -5.34 -18.48
CA ARG A 398 30.15 -6.79 -18.49
C ARG A 398 28.68 -7.14 -18.24
N ILE A 399 27.99 -6.44 -17.33
CA ILE A 399 26.54 -6.63 -17.17
C ILE A 399 25.79 -6.25 -18.45
N ASP A 400 26.13 -5.12 -19.07
CA ASP A 400 25.46 -4.69 -20.30
C ASP A 400 25.69 -5.71 -21.44
N GLU A 401 26.86 -6.34 -21.50
CA GLU A 401 27.15 -7.46 -22.42
C GLU A 401 26.27 -8.68 -22.14
N ILE A 402 26.21 -9.15 -20.89
CA ILE A 402 25.37 -10.28 -20.48
C ILE A 402 23.90 -10.01 -20.83
N ARG A 403 23.40 -8.81 -20.53
CA ARG A 403 22.03 -8.39 -20.85
C ARG A 403 21.79 -8.42 -22.36
N ASN A 404 22.72 -7.89 -23.16
CA ASN A 404 22.57 -7.87 -24.62
C ASN A 404 22.58 -9.28 -25.22
N GLN A 405 23.40 -10.19 -24.69
CA GLN A 405 23.40 -11.61 -25.10
C GLN A 405 22.08 -12.28 -24.76
N PHE A 406 21.55 -12.06 -23.55
CA PHE A 406 20.24 -12.58 -23.14
C PHE A 406 19.09 -12.05 -24.03
N VAL A 407 19.03 -10.73 -24.27
CA VAL A 407 17.99 -10.12 -25.12
C VAL A 407 18.05 -10.60 -26.57
N ARG A 408 19.23 -10.98 -27.06
CA ARG A 408 19.42 -11.56 -28.39
C ARG A 408 19.19 -13.08 -28.43
N GLU A 409 18.76 -13.67 -27.32
CA GLU A 409 18.57 -15.12 -27.18
C GLU A 409 19.86 -15.93 -27.40
N GLU A 410 21.03 -15.29 -27.27
CA GLU A 410 22.36 -15.92 -27.34
C GLU A 410 22.75 -16.59 -26.01
N MET A 411 21.96 -16.37 -24.96
CA MET A 411 22.17 -16.86 -23.60
C MET A 411 20.82 -17.15 -22.94
N THR A 412 20.72 -18.26 -22.21
CA THR A 412 19.56 -18.59 -21.38
C THR A 412 19.50 -17.75 -20.11
N LEU A 413 18.33 -17.72 -19.44
CA LEU A 413 18.18 -17.01 -18.17
C LEU A 413 19.13 -17.57 -17.08
N ASP A 414 19.26 -18.89 -17.00
CA ASP A 414 20.11 -19.56 -16.01
C ASP A 414 21.59 -19.23 -16.22
N GLU A 415 22.04 -19.21 -17.49
CA GLU A 415 23.40 -18.80 -17.83
C GLU A 415 23.67 -17.33 -17.49
N ALA A 416 22.70 -16.45 -17.76
CA ALA A 416 22.80 -15.03 -17.42
C ALA A 416 22.89 -14.84 -15.90
N GLN A 417 22.03 -15.52 -15.14
CA GLN A 417 22.04 -15.48 -13.68
C GLN A 417 23.37 -15.97 -13.10
N GLU A 418 23.92 -17.09 -13.60
CA GLU A 418 25.18 -17.63 -13.12
C GLU A 418 26.36 -16.71 -13.46
N GLN A 419 26.39 -16.11 -14.66
CA GLN A 419 27.43 -15.14 -15.00
C GLN A 419 27.37 -13.87 -14.15
N VAL A 420 26.18 -13.32 -13.91
CA VAL A 420 26.00 -12.16 -13.03
C VAL A 420 26.42 -12.49 -11.61
N LYS A 421 26.01 -13.66 -11.10
CA LYS A 421 26.37 -14.13 -9.75
C LYS A 421 27.89 -14.24 -9.60
N LYS A 422 28.56 -14.92 -10.54
CA LYS A 422 30.02 -15.04 -10.55
C LYS A 422 30.71 -13.66 -10.59
N LEU A 423 30.23 -12.76 -11.44
CA LEU A 423 30.77 -11.40 -11.53
C LEU A 423 30.64 -10.62 -10.21
N VAL A 424 29.51 -10.78 -9.51
CA VAL A 424 29.28 -10.16 -8.20
C VAL A 424 30.17 -10.80 -7.12
N GLU A 425 30.34 -12.12 -7.13
CA GLU A 425 31.19 -12.86 -6.19
C GLU A 425 32.68 -12.51 -6.36
N ASP A 426 33.17 -12.52 -7.60
CA ASP A 426 34.53 -12.10 -7.95
C ASP A 426 34.78 -10.68 -7.45
N LYS A 427 33.82 -9.77 -7.68
CA LYS A 427 33.95 -8.39 -7.23
C LYS A 427 33.90 -8.25 -5.71
N ALA A 428 33.05 -9.02 -5.03
CA ALA A 428 32.98 -9.03 -3.58
C ALA A 428 34.28 -9.55 -2.94
N ASN A 429 34.98 -10.47 -3.60
CA ASN A 429 36.26 -10.99 -3.15
C ASN A 429 37.41 -10.00 -3.36
N GLU A 430 37.40 -9.22 -4.44
CA GLU A 430 38.39 -8.13 -4.66
C GLU A 430 38.33 -7.02 -3.60
N LEU A 431 37.18 -6.85 -2.93
CA LEU A 431 36.94 -5.78 -1.95
C LEU A 431 37.18 -6.20 -0.50
N LYS A 432 37.45 -7.48 -0.25
CA LYS A 432 37.87 -8.00 1.06
C LYS A 432 39.39 -7.99 1.15
#